data_AF-A0A817T3Q7-F1
#
_entry.id   AF-A0A817T3Q7-F1
#
_cell.length_a   1.000
_cell.length_b   1.000
_cell.length_c   1.000
_cell.angle_alpha   90.00
_cell.angle_beta   90.00
_cell.angle_gamma   90.00
#
_symmetry.space_group_name_H-M   'P 1'
#
loop_
_entity.id
_entity.type
_entity.pdbx_description
1 polymer ?
#
loop_
_entity_poly.entity_id
_entity_poly.type
_entity_poly.pdbx_seq_one_letter_code
_entity_poly.pdbx_strand_id
1 'polypeptide(L)'
;MNTSTTGNYSFQSTGNTDIYGYLYNETFTPNNTGSNFITQDDDSGNGTNFKFSANMFALQSAILVVTTYSVSRTAAFKIIIDGPSQVTLRPYNGTPHTVICPQTTTTTTTTTTT
;
A
#
# COMPACT_ATOMS: atom_id res chain seq x y z
N MET A 1 -8.60 1.52 -0.88
CA MET A 1 -8.22 2.69 -0.05
C MET A 1 -9.08 3.86 -0.48
N ASN A 2 -9.59 4.63 0.46
CA ASN A 2 -10.38 5.83 0.16
C ASN A 2 -9.78 7.03 0.91
N THR A 3 -9.90 8.21 0.30
CA THR A 3 -9.49 9.50 0.89
C THR A 3 -10.68 10.47 0.87
N SER A 4 -10.73 11.39 1.84
CA SER A 4 -11.77 12.44 1.88
C SER A 4 -11.35 13.74 1.19
N THR A 5 -10.07 13.85 0.82
CA THR A 5 -9.50 15.08 0.27
C THR A 5 -8.61 14.78 -0.93
N THR A 6 -8.90 15.42 -2.06
CA THR A 6 -8.05 15.36 -3.25
C THR A 6 -6.71 16.02 -2.97
N GLY A 7 -5.62 15.39 -3.38
CA GLY A 7 -4.29 15.98 -3.27
C GLY A 7 -3.17 14.96 -3.40
N ASN A 8 -1.94 15.40 -3.15
CA ASN A 8 -0.77 14.55 -3.24
C ASN A 8 -0.58 13.74 -1.95
N TYR A 9 -0.49 12.42 -2.07
CA TYR A 9 -0.19 11.51 -0.97
C TYR A 9 1.14 10.84 -1.24
N SER A 10 1.93 10.64 -0.19
CA SER A 10 3.15 9.84 -0.24
C SER A 10 2.89 8.48 0.39
N PHE A 11 3.48 7.44 -0.21
CA PHE A 11 3.38 6.05 0.22
C PHE A 11 4.79 5.52 0.38
N GLN A 12 5.05 4.85 1.50
CA GLN A 12 6.35 4.26 1.79
C GLN A 12 6.18 2.94 2.52
N SER A 13 7.08 1.98 2.25
CA SER A 13 7.30 0.85 3.14
C SER A 13 8.60 0.97 3.94
N THR A 14 8.63 0.26 5.06
CA THR A 14 9.83 0.12 5.88
C THR A 14 9.96 -1.32 6.38
N GLY A 15 11.19 -1.75 6.61
CA GLY A 15 11.54 -3.10 7.06
C GLY A 15 12.90 -3.53 6.53
N ASN A 16 13.30 -4.76 6.84
CA ASN A 16 14.61 -5.31 6.43
C ASN A 16 14.51 -6.19 5.17
N THR A 17 13.35 -6.23 4.53
CA THR A 17 13.12 -6.98 3.28
C THR A 17 12.89 -6.01 2.15
N ASP A 18 13.26 -6.44 0.95
CA ASP A 18 12.97 -5.75 -0.29
C ASP A 18 11.47 -5.82 -0.63
N ILE A 19 10.79 -4.66 -0.57
CA ILE A 19 9.34 -4.55 -0.68
C ILE A 19 8.99 -3.65 -1.86
N TYR A 20 8.23 -4.21 -2.80
CA TYR A 20 7.67 -3.56 -3.97
C TYR A 20 6.25 -3.07 -3.67
N GLY A 21 5.97 -1.79 -3.92
CA GLY A 21 4.63 -1.21 -3.91
C GLY A 21 4.13 -0.84 -5.30
N TYR A 22 2.87 -1.13 -5.57
CA TYR A 22 2.16 -0.71 -6.78
C TYR A 22 0.86 -0.01 -6.40
N LEU A 23 0.50 1.04 -7.12
CA LEU A 23 -0.75 1.77 -6.94
C LEU A 23 -1.62 1.66 -8.19
N TYR A 24 -2.88 1.32 -7.97
CA TYR A 24 -3.92 1.15 -9.00
C TYR A 24 -5.13 2.01 -8.71
N ASN A 25 -5.79 2.48 -9.77
CA ASN A 25 -7.08 3.14 -9.68
C ASN A 25 -8.22 2.10 -9.65
N GLU A 26 -9.14 2.21 -8.70
CA GLU A 26 -10.38 1.42 -8.56
C GLU A 26 -10.24 -0.10 -8.44
N THR A 27 -9.65 -0.79 -9.43
CA THR A 27 -9.55 -2.24 -9.54
C THR A 27 -8.13 -2.71 -9.89
N PHE A 28 -7.77 -3.90 -9.40
CA PHE A 28 -6.52 -4.59 -9.71
C PHE A 28 -6.82 -5.97 -10.27
N THR A 29 -6.28 -6.26 -11.46
CA THR A 29 -6.42 -7.56 -12.13
C THR A 29 -5.05 -8.24 -12.22
N PRO A 30 -4.79 -9.32 -11.45
CA PRO A 30 -3.48 -9.98 -11.42
C PRO A 30 -2.95 -10.44 -12.78
N ASN A 31 -3.85 -10.84 -13.69
CA ASN A 31 -3.48 -11.29 -15.04
C ASN A 31 -3.37 -10.15 -16.06
N ASN A 32 -3.66 -8.91 -15.65
CA ASN A 32 -3.56 -7.70 -16.48
C ASN A 32 -3.10 -6.53 -15.62
N THR A 33 -1.85 -6.59 -15.17
CA THR A 33 -1.24 -5.64 -14.23
C THR A 33 -1.00 -4.25 -14.82
N GLY A 34 -1.18 -4.05 -16.13
CA GLY A 34 -1.13 -2.73 -16.75
C GLY A 34 -2.46 -1.97 -16.68
N SER A 35 -3.58 -2.67 -16.45
CA SER A 35 -4.89 -2.03 -16.34
C SER A 35 -4.98 -1.24 -15.04
N ASN A 36 -5.45 0.01 -15.15
CA ASN A 36 -5.62 0.96 -14.05
C ASN A 36 -4.35 1.26 -13.24
N PHE A 37 -3.18 0.97 -13.80
CA PHE A 37 -1.90 1.27 -13.19
C PHE A 37 -1.71 2.79 -13.02
N ILE A 38 -1.22 3.22 -11.85
CA ILE A 38 -0.87 4.61 -11.58
C ILE A 38 0.66 4.75 -11.47
N THR A 39 1.27 4.03 -10.54
CA THR A 39 2.70 4.12 -10.25
C THR A 39 3.19 2.90 -9.46
N GLN A 40 4.50 2.74 -9.38
CA GLN A 40 5.17 1.70 -8.60
C GLN A 40 6.58 2.14 -8.22
N ASP A 41 7.15 1.50 -7.21
CA ASP A 41 8.55 1.64 -6.82
C ASP A 41 8.96 0.42 -5.97
N ASP A 42 10.25 0.07 -5.96
CA ASP A 42 10.82 -0.99 -5.14
C ASP A 42 12.06 -0.57 -4.34
N ASP A 43 12.72 0.54 -4.65
CA ASP A 43 14.03 0.86 -4.04
C ASP A 43 14.25 2.33 -3.64
N SER A 44 13.26 3.22 -3.75
CA SER A 44 13.41 4.64 -3.43
C SER A 44 13.17 4.99 -1.94
N GLY A 45 12.81 4.01 -1.11
CA GLY A 45 12.50 4.13 0.32
C GLY A 45 13.67 3.87 1.26
N ASN A 46 13.39 3.49 2.50
CA ASN A 46 14.45 3.17 3.46
C ASN A 46 15.00 1.78 3.16
N GLY A 47 16.31 1.65 2.89
CA GLY A 47 16.87 0.40 2.39
C GLY A 47 16.38 0.13 0.97
N THR A 48 15.92 -1.09 0.70
CA THR A 48 15.34 -1.51 -0.59
C THR A 48 13.81 -1.58 -0.50
N ASN A 49 13.18 -0.57 0.10
CA ASN A 49 11.73 -0.53 0.24
C ASN A 49 11.16 0.49 -0.73
N PHE A 50 9.91 0.33 -1.16
CA PHE A 50 9.27 1.32 -2.01
C PHE A 50 9.06 2.68 -1.32
N LYS A 51 9.11 3.75 -2.12
CA LYS A 51 8.60 5.09 -1.80
C LYS A 51 8.17 5.84 -3.07
N PHE A 52 6.90 6.23 -3.14
CA PHE A 52 6.38 7.04 -4.24
C PHE A 52 5.34 8.05 -3.76
N SER A 53 4.98 9.00 -4.62
CA SER A 53 3.86 9.93 -4.39
C SER A 53 2.87 9.86 -5.55
N ALA A 54 1.59 10.02 -5.24
CA ALA A 54 0.52 10.04 -6.23
C ALA A 54 -0.58 11.03 -5.84
N ASN A 55 -1.19 11.64 -6.85
CA ASN A 55 -2.39 12.43 -6.64
C ASN A 55 -3.59 11.48 -6.44
N MET A 56 -4.22 11.56 -5.28
CA MET A 56 -5.42 10.82 -4.96
C MET A 56 -6.62 11.75 -5.08
N PHE A 57 -7.73 11.23 -5.59
CA PHE A 57 -8.98 11.98 -5.71
C PHE A 57 -9.94 11.59 -4.59
N ALA A 58 -10.58 12.60 -3.99
CA ALA A 58 -11.59 12.38 -2.96
C ALA A 58 -12.72 11.48 -3.49
N LEU A 59 -13.21 10.59 -2.62
CA LEU A 59 -14.29 9.64 -2.93
C LEU A 59 -13.99 8.61 -4.04
N GLN A 60 -12.79 8.61 -4.61
CA GLN A 60 -12.33 7.56 -5.52
C GLN A 60 -11.58 6.48 -4.74
N SER A 61 -11.81 5.22 -5.14
CA SER A 61 -11.12 4.07 -4.57
C SER A 61 -9.79 3.86 -5.29
N ALA A 62 -8.74 3.57 -4.53
CA ALA A 62 -7.45 3.14 -5.06
C ALA A 62 -6.99 1.85 -4.37
N ILE A 63 -6.18 1.05 -5.04
CA ILE A 63 -5.64 -0.21 -4.52
C ILE A 63 -4.13 -0.09 -4.43
N LEU A 64 -3.60 -0.32 -3.23
CA LEU A 64 -2.18 -0.50 -2.99
C LEU A 64 -1.90 -2.00 -2.94
N VAL A 65 -1.10 -2.49 -3.89
CA VAL A 65 -0.56 -3.86 -3.86
C VAL A 65 0.83 -3.78 -3.29
N VAL A 66 1.10 -4.59 -2.27
CA VAL A 66 2.41 -4.69 -1.61
C VAL A 66 2.89 -6.14 -1.69
N THR A 67 4.10 -6.33 -2.19
CA THR A 67 4.72 -7.65 -2.34
C THR A 67 6.21 -7.58 -2.03
N THR A 68 6.85 -8.72 -1.79
CA THR A 68 8.30 -8.80 -1.82
C THR A 68 8.80 -8.71 -3.27
N TYR A 69 9.97 -8.12 -3.49
CA TYR A 69 10.63 -8.15 -4.81
C TYR A 69 10.93 -9.59 -5.25
N SER A 70 11.43 -10.41 -4.32
CA SER A 70 11.73 -11.82 -4.59
C SER A 70 10.47 -12.68 -4.56
N VAL A 71 10.37 -13.62 -5.49
CA VAL A 71 9.28 -14.63 -5.54
C VAL A 71 9.32 -15.58 -4.34
N SER A 72 8.16 -16.09 -3.93
CA SER A 72 8.01 -17.09 -2.85
C SER A 72 8.60 -16.69 -1.51
N ARG A 73 8.70 -15.37 -1.24
CA ARG A 73 9.20 -14.83 0.01
C ARG A 73 8.05 -14.21 0.80
N THR A 74 8.04 -14.46 2.10
CA THR A 74 7.17 -13.76 3.04
C THR A 74 8.02 -12.85 3.91
N ALA A 75 7.46 -11.71 4.32
CA ALA A 75 8.15 -10.76 5.16
C ALA A 75 7.17 -9.91 5.95
N ALA A 76 7.60 -9.52 7.15
CA ALA A 76 6.96 -8.44 7.87
C ALA A 76 7.36 -7.09 7.23
N PHE A 77 6.39 -6.21 7.06
CA PHE A 77 6.58 -4.87 6.54
C PHE A 77 5.68 -3.89 7.30
N LYS A 78 6.00 -2.60 7.21
CA LYS A 78 5.11 -1.51 7.64
C LYS A 78 4.86 -0.58 6.47
N ILE A 79 3.65 -0.06 6.38
CA ILE A 79 3.26 0.94 5.38
C ILE A 79 3.05 2.27 6.11
N ILE A 80 3.61 3.33 5.56
CA ILE A 80 3.42 4.71 6.01
C ILE A 80 2.78 5.47 4.85
N ILE A 81 1.68 6.16 5.14
CA ILE A 81 0.97 7.00 4.17
C ILE A 81 0.81 8.38 4.79
N ASP A 82 1.28 9.40 4.09
CA ASP A 82 1.17 10.79 4.51
C ASP A 82 0.50 11.63 3.42
N GLY A 83 -0.31 12.61 3.82
CA GLY A 83 -1.03 13.45 2.88
C GLY A 83 -2.13 14.30 3.51
N PRO A 84 -2.95 14.97 2.68
CA PRO A 84 -3.92 15.98 3.12
C PRO A 84 -5.04 15.48 4.03
N SER A 85 -5.32 14.17 4.05
CA SER A 85 -6.37 13.60 4.90
C SER A 85 -6.04 12.18 5.35
N GLN A 86 -6.79 11.68 6.32
CA GLN A 86 -6.65 10.30 6.76
C GLN A 86 -7.01 9.31 5.64
N VAL A 87 -6.18 8.30 5.46
CA VAL A 87 -6.44 7.20 4.51
C VAL A 87 -6.98 5.99 5.28
N THR A 88 -8.12 5.47 4.83
CA THR A 88 -8.64 4.19 5.32
C THR A 88 -8.19 3.06 4.41
N LEU A 89 -7.36 2.16 4.93
CA LEU A 89 -7.00 0.90 4.29
C LEU A 89 -8.11 -0.13 4.52
N ARG A 90 -8.44 -0.90 3.49
CA ARG A 90 -9.34 -2.06 3.57
C ARG A 90 -8.71 -3.18 2.74
N PRO A 91 -8.66 -4.42 3.23
CA PRO A 91 -8.19 -5.54 2.44
C PRO A 91 -9.00 -5.66 1.17
N TYR A 92 -8.30 -5.95 0.07
CA TYR A 92 -8.89 -5.94 -1.27
C TYR A 92 -10.01 -7.00 -1.42
N ASN A 93 -9.85 -8.18 -0.81
CA ASN A 93 -10.82 -9.29 -0.82
C ASN A 93 -11.03 -9.92 0.58
N GLY A 94 -11.00 -9.12 1.65
CA GLY A 94 -11.04 -9.64 3.03
C GLY A 94 -11.75 -8.75 4.04
N THR A 95 -11.83 -9.24 5.28
CA THR A 95 -12.42 -8.51 6.41
C THR A 95 -11.70 -7.18 6.62
N PRO A 96 -12.40 -6.03 6.75
CA PRO A 96 -11.79 -4.72 6.92
C PRO A 96 -10.78 -4.66 8.09
N HIS A 97 -9.53 -4.26 7.81
CA HIS A 97 -8.57 -3.82 8.83
C HIS A 97 -8.62 -2.30 8.92
N THR A 98 -9.30 -1.76 9.94
CA THR A 98 -9.37 -0.32 10.18
C THR A 98 -8.06 0.18 10.78
N VAL A 99 -7.37 1.06 10.08
CA VAL A 99 -6.18 1.78 10.59
C VAL A 99 -6.63 3.20 10.98
N ILE A 100 -6.55 3.54 12.28
CA ILE A 100 -6.92 4.86 12.81
C ILE A 100 -5.64 5.66 13.10
N CYS A 101 -5.50 6.84 12.50
CA CYS A 101 -4.39 7.80 12.76
C CYS A 101 -4.85 8.81 13.84
N PRO A 102 -4.00 9.34 14.76
CA PRO A 102 -2.54 9.40 14.75
C PRO A 102 -1.95 8.37 15.71
N GLN A 103 -1.73 7.15 15.22
CA GLN A 103 -0.89 6.22 15.93
C GLN A 103 -0.13 5.38 14.92
N THR A 104 1.17 5.24 15.16
CA THR A 104 2.09 4.32 14.48
C THR A 104 1.46 2.93 14.48
N THR A 105 0.74 2.60 13.41
CA THR A 105 -0.03 1.37 13.40
C THR A 105 0.92 0.24 13.05
N THR A 106 1.30 -0.51 14.08
CA THR A 106 2.05 -1.76 13.93
C THR A 106 1.03 -2.85 13.61
N THR A 107 0.67 -3.01 12.33
CA THR A 107 -0.15 -4.13 11.89
C THR A 107 0.77 -5.31 11.59
N THR A 108 0.99 -6.17 12.57
CA THR A 108 1.65 -7.46 12.37
C THR A 108 0.60 -8.48 11.94
N THR A 109 0.46 -8.73 10.64
CA THR A 109 -0.39 -9.82 10.15
C THR A 109 0.41 -11.11 10.16
N THR A 110 0.14 -12.00 11.11
CA THR A 110 0.68 -13.37 11.14
C THR A 110 -0.42 -14.30 10.64
N THR A 111 -0.25 -14.89 9.47
CA THR A 111 -1.14 -15.95 8.98
C THR A 111 -0.62 -17.29 9.49
N THR A 112 -1.34 -17.91 10.42
CA THR A 112 -1.10 -19.28 10.88
C THR A 112 -1.80 -20.24 9.92
N THR A 113 -1.09 -21.24 9.42
CA THR A 113 -1.70 -22.41 8.77
C THR A 113 -1.37 -23.66 9.58
N THR A 114 -2.44 -24.38 9.94
CA THR A 114 -2.46 -25.76 10.48
C THR A 114 -1.95 -26.77 9.47
#